data_AF-A0A832RVD8-F1
#
_entry.id   AF-A0A832RVD8-F1
#
_cell.length_a   1.000
_cell.length_b   1.000
_cell.length_c   1.000
_cell.angle_alpha   90.00
_cell.angle_beta   90.00
_cell.angle_gamma   90.00
#
_symmetry.space_group_name_H-M   'P 1'
#
loop_
_entity.id
_entity.type
_entity.pdbx_description
1 polymer ?
#
loop_
_entity_poly.entity_id
_entity_poly.type
_entity_poly.pdbx_seq_one_letter_code
_entity_poly.pdbx_strand_id
1 'polypeptide(L)' 'MMKALCDVCRARVAQSTCPMCGRRVCMVCMSEGGVCVLCLAGRMAP' A
#
# COMPACT_ATOMS: atom_id res chain seq x y z
N MET A 1 -4.87 20.12 4.25
CA MET A 1 -4.04 18.93 3.96
C MET A 1 -4.86 17.92 3.19
N MET A 2 -4.51 17.63 1.93
CA MET A 2 -5.18 16.57 1.15
C MET A 2 -4.63 15.21 1.60
N LYS A 3 -5.49 14.32 2.10
CA LYS A 3 -5.11 12.95 2.45
C LYS A 3 -5.03 12.12 1.16
N ALA A 4 -3.89 11.47 0.91
CA ALA A 4 -3.74 10.58 -0.23
C ALA A 4 -4.57 9.29 -0.03
N LEU A 5 -5.14 8.77 -1.12
CA LEU A 5 -5.81 7.46 -1.12
C LEU A 5 -4.78 6.33 -1.27
N CYS A 6 -5.19 5.13 -0.86
CA CYS A 6 -4.44 3.90 -1.05
C CYS A 6 -4.28 3.62 -2.54
N ASP A 7 -3.05 3.42 -3.00
CA ASP A 7 -2.75 3.12 -4.40
C ASP A 7 -3.19 1.70 -4.79
N VAL A 8 -3.46 0.81 -3.81
CA VAL A 8 -3.95 -0.56 -4.03
C VAL A 8 -5.46 -0.62 -4.23
N CYS A 9 -6.25 -0.07 -3.30
CA CYS A 9 -7.71 -0.19 -3.33
C CYS A 9 -8.44 1.07 -3.76
N ARG A 10 -7.78 2.23 -3.78
CA ARG A 10 -8.33 3.56 -4.11
C ARG A 10 -9.60 3.97 -3.35
N ALA A 11 -9.98 3.24 -2.30
CA ALA A 11 -11.21 3.45 -1.53
C ALA A 11 -10.95 4.02 -0.12
N ARG A 12 -9.74 3.82 0.42
CA ARG A 12 -9.37 4.21 1.78
C ARG A 12 -8.19 5.16 1.77
N VAL A 13 -8.11 6.04 2.77
CA VAL A 13 -6.95 6.89 3.00
C VAL A 13 -5.71 6.03 3.25
N ALA A 14 -4.61 6.38 2.58
CA ALA A 14 -3.31 5.79 2.84
C ALA A 14 -2.78 6.27 4.19
N GLN A 15 -2.22 5.33 4.96
CA GLN A 15 -1.65 5.61 6.28
C GLN A 15 -0.15 5.33 6.32
N SER A 16 0.35 4.48 5.42
CA SER A 16 1.73 4.04 5.39
C SER A 16 2.22 3.98 3.94
N THR A 17 3.54 3.92 3.74
CA THR A 17 4.15 3.67 2.44
C THR A 17 4.80 2.30 2.45
N CYS A 18 4.59 1.50 1.41
CA CYS A 18 5.24 0.20 1.27
C CYS A 18 6.74 0.40 0.99
N PRO A 19 7.65 -0.12 1.83
CA PRO A 19 9.10 0.08 1.64
C PRO A 19 9.65 -0.64 0.40
N MET A 20 8.94 -1.65 -0.10
CA MET A 20 9.37 -2.44 -1.27
C MET A 20 9.06 -1.77 -2.62
N CYS A 21 7.94 -1.06 -2.74
CA CYS A 21 7.49 -0.49 -4.02
C CYS A 21 7.10 0.99 -3.96
N GLY A 22 7.19 1.64 -2.79
CA GLY A 22 6.87 3.06 -2.64
C GLY A 22 5.39 3.43 -2.73
N ARG A 23 4.47 2.46 -2.92
CA ARG A 23 3.03 2.72 -2.95
C ARG A 23 2.53 3.21 -1.59
N ARG A 24 1.56 4.12 -1.60
CA ARG A 24 0.82 4.59 -0.42
C ARG A 24 -0.30 3.60 -0.12
N VAL A 25 -0.37 3.09 1.10
CA VAL A 25 -1.14 1.90 1.47
C VAL A 25 -1.98 2.20 2.70
N CYS A 26 -3.24 1.78 2.68
CA CYS A 26 -4.09 1.82 3.87
C CYS A 26 -3.80 0.63 4.79
N MET A 27 -4.15 0.76 6.07
CA MET A 27 -3.94 -0.29 7.09
C MET A 27 -4.43 -1.69 6.68
N VAL A 28 -5.45 -1.80 5.84
CA VAL A 28 -6.01 -3.09 5.40
C VAL A 28 -5.26 -3.71 4.22
N CYS A 29 -4.63 -2.89 3.38
CA CYS A 29 -3.83 -3.36 2.24
C CYS A 29 -2.35 -3.55 2.60
N MET A 30 -1.99 -3.26 3.85
CA MET A 30 -0.68 -3.53 4.44
C MET A 30 -0.73 -4.91 5.11
N SER A 31 0.28 -5.74 4.86
CA SER A 31 0.42 -7.00 5.58
C SER A 31 1.06 -6.77 6.95
N GLU A 32 0.94 -7.76 7.83
CA GLU A 32 1.63 -7.80 9.13
C GLU A 32 3.16 -7.64 8.98
N GLY A 33 3.73 -8.06 7.84
CA GLY A 33 5.16 -7.90 7.53
C GLY A 33 5.56 -6.49 7.09
N GLY A 34 4.65 -5.51 7.15
CA GLY A 34 4.94 -4.12 6.81
C GLY A 34 5.12 -3.88 5.30
N VAL A 35 4.61 -4.78 4.45
CA VAL A 35 4.63 -4.65 2.99
C VAL A 35 3.22 -4.71 2.42
N CYS A 36 2.98 -4.11 1.26
CA CYS A 36 1.64 -4.17 0.66
C CYS A 36 1.31 -5.57 0.15
N VAL A 37 0.02 -5.91 0.13
CA VAL A 37 -0.48 -7.21 -0.36
C VAL A 37 -0.05 -7.54 -1.80
N LEU A 38 0.22 -6.53 -2.64
CA LEU A 38 0.71 -6.74 -4.01
C LEU A 38 2.17 -7.22 -4.03
N CYS A 39 3.04 -6.63 -3.21
CA CYS A 39 4.42 -7.09 -3.05
C CYS A 39 4.47 -8.47 -2.40
N LEU A 40 3.62 -8.71 -1.39
CA LEU A 40 3.49 -10.02 -0.75
C LEU A 40 3.06 -11.10 -1.76
N ALA A 41 2.15 -10.77 -2.67
CA ALA A 41 1.69 -11.67 -3.73
C ALA A 41 2.66 -11.78 -4.93
N GLY A 42 3.85 -11.16 -4.87
CA GLY A 42 4.82 -11.17 -5.96
C GLY A 42 4.40 -10.36 -7.19
N ARG A 43 3.35 -9.54 -7.12
CA ARG A 43 2.93 -8.61 -8.19
C ARG A 43 3.75 -7.33 -8.13
N MET A 44 5.07 -7.48 -8.25
CA MET A 44 5.98 -6.37 -8.45
C MET A 44 5.96 -6.01 -9.94
N ALA A 45 5.01 -5.15 -10.33
CA ALA A 45 5.15 -4.41 -11.58
C ALA A 45 6.24 -3.34 -11.37
N PRO A 46 7.25 -3.25 -12.25
CA PRO A 46 8.27 -2.21 -12.22
C PRO A 46 7.67 -0.81 -12.41
#